data_AF-A0A920M160-F1
#
_entry.id   AF-A0A920M160-F1
#
_cell.length_a   1.000
_cell.length_b   1.000
_cell.length_c   1.000
_cell.angle_alpha   90.00
_cell.angle_beta   90.00
_cell.angle_gamma   90.00
#
_symmetry.space_group_name_H-M   'P 1'
#
loop_
_entity.id
_entity.type
_entity.pdbx_description
1 polymer ?
#
loop_
_entity_poly.entity_id
_entity_poly.type
_entity_poly.pdbx_seq_one_letter_code
_entity_poly.pdbx_strand_id
1 'polypeptide(L)'
;MGNAIRGLDIKFDNLTFYDIKKVDLESELKFDLIIDFSSSSFTSYLIERALEFELPILIGTTGLDKSQMQSIKMASQKIPVLFEANFSKGIKLLKRTIKDFLTDNHAEVKLIKIYESHHSNKQDIPSGTAFLLKNFISSILPNFHEKIEIYSKRANEIFGIHRVEIVLENEEVISFTHNAESRDIFAYGAIEAALWLLKQDPGYYELENVN
;
A
#
# COMPACT_ATOMS: atom_id res chain seq x y z
N MET A 1 1.56 6.56 -11.08
CA MET A 1 2.37 5.43 -10.61
C MET A 1 3.04 4.68 -11.75
N GLY A 2 2.32 4.16 -12.76
CA GLY A 2 2.94 3.43 -13.88
C GLY A 2 4.13 4.14 -14.56
N ASN A 3 4.03 5.45 -14.82
CA ASN A 3 5.16 6.23 -15.36
C ASN A 3 6.33 6.37 -14.38
N ALA A 4 6.07 6.47 -13.07
CA ALA A 4 7.12 6.54 -12.07
C ALA A 4 7.88 5.22 -11.97
N ILE A 5 7.18 4.08 -12.01
CA ILE A 5 7.79 2.74 -12.05
C ILE A 5 8.68 2.58 -13.28
N ARG A 6 8.14 2.91 -14.48
CA ARG A 6 8.90 2.80 -15.72
C ARG A 6 10.09 3.76 -15.79
N GLY A 7 10.01 4.93 -15.16
CA GLY A 7 11.11 5.89 -15.10
C GLY A 7 12.25 5.48 -14.13
N LEU A 8 12.10 4.37 -13.40
CA LEU A 8 13.13 3.80 -12.54
C LEU A 8 13.87 2.63 -13.20
N ASP A 9 13.56 2.29 -14.46
CA ASP A 9 14.22 1.23 -15.24
C ASP A 9 15.76 1.34 -15.22
N ILE A 10 16.30 2.54 -15.36
CA ILE A 10 17.75 2.81 -15.36
C ILE A 10 18.42 2.43 -14.02
N LYS A 11 17.65 2.27 -12.93
CA LYS A 11 18.18 1.98 -11.60
C LYS A 11 18.12 0.51 -11.21
N PHE A 12 17.44 -0.31 -12.00
CA PHE A 12 17.37 -1.75 -11.77
C PHE A 12 17.91 -2.47 -13.00
N ASP A 13 19.15 -2.93 -12.91
CA ASP A 13 19.78 -3.69 -13.98
C ASP A 13 18.94 -4.93 -14.34
N ASN A 14 18.74 -5.17 -15.63
CA ASN A 14 18.02 -6.32 -16.19
C ASN A 14 16.49 -6.35 -15.98
N LEU A 15 15.85 -5.24 -15.63
CA LEU A 15 14.38 -5.15 -15.64
C LEU A 15 13.86 -4.46 -16.90
N THR A 16 12.87 -5.08 -17.54
CA THR A 16 12.13 -4.46 -18.64
C THR A 16 10.67 -4.29 -18.23
N PHE A 17 10.17 -3.05 -18.28
CA PHE A 17 8.78 -2.76 -17.93
C PHE A 17 7.95 -2.50 -19.18
N TYR A 18 6.83 -3.22 -19.29
CA TYR A 18 5.86 -3.01 -20.36
C TYR A 18 4.59 -2.35 -19.80
N ASP A 19 3.98 -1.45 -20.59
CA ASP A 19 2.66 -0.92 -20.27
C ASP A 19 1.61 -1.88 -20.81
N ILE A 20 0.88 -2.56 -19.93
CA ILE A 20 -0.17 -3.52 -20.29
C ILE A 20 -1.30 -2.90 -21.12
N LYS A 21 -1.43 -1.58 -21.14
CA LYS A 21 -2.38 -0.90 -22.06
C LYS A 21 -1.88 -0.85 -23.51
N LYS A 22 -0.63 -1.20 -23.74
CA LYS A 22 0.05 -1.13 -25.05
C LYS A 22 0.56 -2.48 -25.52
N VAL A 23 0.52 -3.51 -24.67
CA VAL A 23 1.08 -4.83 -24.93
C VAL A 23 0.07 -5.88 -24.50
N ASP A 24 -0.11 -6.88 -25.36
CA ASP A 24 -0.97 -8.03 -25.07
C ASP A 24 -0.17 -9.09 -24.30
N LEU A 25 -0.79 -9.66 -23.25
CA LEU A 25 -0.20 -10.77 -22.50
C LEU A 25 -0.17 -12.07 -23.33
N GLU A 26 -1.01 -12.18 -24.36
CA GLU A 26 -1.00 -13.30 -25.31
C GLU A 26 0.12 -13.18 -26.37
N SER A 27 0.94 -12.12 -26.33
CA SER A 27 2.05 -11.96 -27.26
C SER A 27 3.19 -12.95 -27.00
N GLU A 28 4.16 -13.05 -27.94
CA GLU A 28 5.36 -13.89 -27.75
C GLU A 28 6.27 -13.44 -26.59
N LEU A 29 6.00 -12.27 -26.01
CA LEU A 29 6.73 -11.77 -24.85
C LEU A 29 6.40 -12.59 -23.60
N LYS A 30 7.44 -13.00 -22.88
CA LYS A 30 7.29 -13.63 -21.57
C LYS A 30 7.36 -12.57 -20.48
N PHE A 31 6.42 -12.62 -19.56
CA PHE A 31 6.37 -11.76 -18.39
C PHE A 31 6.59 -12.58 -17.14
N ASP A 32 7.29 -12.01 -16.16
CA ASP A 32 7.56 -12.71 -14.89
C ASP A 32 6.59 -12.30 -13.78
N LEU A 33 5.99 -11.10 -13.85
CA LEU A 33 5.12 -10.54 -12.81
C LEU A 33 4.28 -9.36 -13.33
N ILE A 34 3.10 -9.16 -12.74
CA ILE A 34 2.23 -8.00 -12.99
C ILE A 34 2.30 -7.01 -11.82
N ILE A 35 2.51 -5.72 -12.12
CA ILE A 35 2.44 -4.61 -11.14
C ILE A 35 1.21 -3.74 -11.45
N ASP A 36 0.21 -3.79 -10.59
CA ASP A 36 -1.05 -3.08 -10.72
C ASP A 36 -1.13 -1.82 -9.86
N PHE A 37 -1.08 -0.65 -10.52
CA PHE A 37 -1.49 0.63 -9.95
C PHE A 37 -2.43 1.34 -10.93
N SER A 38 -3.62 0.78 -11.11
CA SER A 38 -4.58 1.19 -12.13
C SER A 38 -5.89 1.73 -11.51
N SER A 39 -7.01 1.11 -11.80
CA SER A 39 -8.35 1.40 -11.27
C SER A 39 -8.97 0.11 -10.79
N SER A 40 -9.89 0.20 -9.83
CA SER A 40 -10.59 -0.98 -9.30
C SER A 40 -11.16 -1.86 -10.41
N SER A 41 -11.79 -1.26 -11.43
CA SER A 41 -12.32 -1.99 -12.59
C SER A 41 -11.27 -2.79 -13.36
N PHE A 42 -10.04 -2.26 -13.49
CA PHE A 42 -8.98 -2.89 -14.26
C PHE A 42 -8.23 -3.94 -13.43
N THR A 43 -8.15 -3.77 -12.10
CA THR A 43 -7.62 -4.78 -11.18
C THR A 43 -8.30 -6.14 -11.35
N SER A 44 -9.64 -6.18 -11.51
CA SER A 44 -10.35 -7.45 -11.72
C SER A 44 -9.87 -8.18 -12.97
N TYR A 45 -9.72 -7.46 -14.09
CA TYR A 45 -9.17 -8.01 -15.33
C TYR A 45 -7.73 -8.52 -15.14
N LEU A 46 -6.90 -7.77 -14.41
CA LEU A 46 -5.52 -8.16 -14.16
C LEU A 46 -5.39 -9.40 -13.28
N ILE A 47 -6.28 -9.60 -12.31
CA ILE A 47 -6.32 -10.82 -11.49
C ILE A 47 -6.65 -12.04 -12.34
N GLU A 48 -7.63 -11.92 -13.25
CA GLU A 48 -8.00 -13.01 -14.17
C GLU A 48 -6.83 -13.38 -15.08
N ARG A 49 -6.14 -12.38 -15.66
CA ARG A 49 -4.95 -12.60 -16.49
C ARG A 49 -3.79 -13.18 -15.69
N ALA A 50 -3.53 -12.69 -14.48
CA ALA A 50 -2.50 -13.24 -13.60
C ALA A 50 -2.73 -14.74 -13.32
N LEU A 51 -3.98 -15.13 -13.10
CA LEU A 51 -4.35 -16.53 -12.90
C LEU A 51 -4.19 -17.38 -14.16
N GLU A 52 -4.60 -16.86 -15.32
CA GLU A 52 -4.51 -17.56 -16.60
C GLU A 52 -3.07 -17.87 -17.00
N PHE A 53 -2.15 -16.91 -16.79
CA PHE A 53 -0.74 -17.06 -17.13
C PHE A 53 0.13 -17.53 -15.96
N GLU A 54 -0.48 -17.87 -14.82
CA GLU A 54 0.20 -18.29 -13.59
C GLU A 54 1.28 -17.28 -13.11
N LEU A 55 1.02 -15.99 -13.29
CA LEU A 55 1.94 -14.91 -12.95
C LEU A 55 1.70 -14.40 -11.52
N PRO A 56 2.76 -14.15 -10.74
CA PRO A 56 2.69 -13.31 -9.56
C PRO A 56 2.08 -11.94 -9.87
N ILE A 57 1.30 -11.39 -8.93
CA ILE A 57 0.72 -10.06 -9.07
C ILE A 57 0.87 -9.23 -7.79
N LEU A 58 1.42 -8.03 -7.97
CA LEU A 58 1.48 -6.99 -6.95
C LEU A 58 0.40 -5.95 -7.23
N ILE A 59 -0.45 -5.67 -6.25
CA ILE A 59 -1.62 -4.79 -6.37
C ILE A 59 -1.47 -3.63 -5.39
N GLY A 60 -1.30 -2.43 -5.92
CA GLY A 60 -1.33 -1.15 -5.19
C GLY A 60 -2.53 -0.27 -5.50
N THR A 61 -3.49 -0.77 -6.29
CA THR A 61 -4.75 -0.10 -6.55
C THR A 61 -5.60 -0.02 -5.28
N THR A 62 -5.97 1.19 -4.87
CA THR A 62 -6.81 1.44 -3.69
C THR A 62 -8.29 1.50 -4.04
N GLY A 63 -9.17 1.36 -3.04
CA GLY A 63 -10.62 1.52 -3.23
C GLY A 63 -11.31 0.28 -3.81
N LEU A 64 -10.73 -0.90 -3.57
CA LEU A 64 -11.32 -2.18 -3.97
C LEU A 64 -12.50 -2.54 -3.06
N ASP A 65 -13.56 -3.09 -3.67
CA ASP A 65 -14.72 -3.56 -2.91
C ASP A 65 -14.50 -4.95 -2.28
N LYS A 66 -15.48 -5.41 -1.49
CA LYS A 66 -15.41 -6.72 -0.82
C LYS A 66 -15.29 -7.89 -1.78
N SER A 67 -15.94 -7.82 -2.94
CA SER A 67 -15.90 -8.88 -3.96
C SER A 67 -14.50 -8.96 -4.57
N GLN A 68 -13.92 -7.81 -4.90
CA GLN A 68 -12.56 -7.71 -5.43
C GLN A 68 -11.52 -8.19 -4.41
N MET A 69 -11.66 -7.82 -3.15
CA MET A 69 -10.81 -8.32 -2.08
C MET A 69 -10.94 -9.84 -1.90
N GLN A 70 -12.12 -10.41 -2.15
CA GLN A 70 -12.32 -11.86 -2.14
C GLN A 70 -11.65 -12.53 -3.33
N SER A 71 -11.74 -11.95 -4.53
CA SER A 71 -11.03 -12.44 -5.73
C SER A 71 -9.52 -12.45 -5.52
N ILE A 72 -8.95 -11.42 -4.88
CA ILE A 72 -7.53 -11.37 -4.51
C ILE A 72 -7.16 -12.56 -3.61
N LYS A 73 -7.96 -12.83 -2.57
CA LYS A 73 -7.72 -13.96 -1.65
C LYS A 73 -7.91 -15.33 -2.30
N MET A 74 -8.77 -15.44 -3.30
CA MET A 74 -8.91 -16.69 -4.07
C MET A 74 -7.73 -16.88 -5.01
N ALA A 75 -7.29 -15.80 -5.68
CA ALA A 75 -6.14 -15.86 -6.57
C ALA A 75 -4.86 -16.24 -5.82
N SER A 76 -4.70 -15.73 -4.60
CA SER A 76 -3.55 -16.02 -3.74
C SER A 76 -3.43 -17.49 -3.32
N GLN A 77 -4.44 -18.33 -3.56
CA GLN A 77 -4.36 -19.77 -3.35
C GLN A 77 -3.61 -20.49 -4.49
N LYS A 78 -3.41 -19.83 -5.63
CA LYS A 78 -2.82 -20.40 -6.85
C LYS A 78 -1.57 -19.68 -7.32
N ILE A 79 -1.48 -18.38 -7.11
CA ILE A 79 -0.35 -17.54 -7.50
C ILE A 79 0.12 -16.68 -6.31
N PRO A 80 1.37 -16.19 -6.31
CA PRO A 80 1.82 -15.22 -5.32
C PRO A 80 1.10 -13.88 -5.54
N VAL A 81 0.43 -13.37 -4.51
CA VAL A 81 -0.30 -12.10 -4.58
C VAL A 81 0.16 -11.20 -3.45
N LEU A 82 0.67 -10.02 -3.77
CA LEU A 82 0.96 -8.98 -2.79
C LEU A 82 -0.03 -7.83 -2.94
N PHE A 83 -0.78 -7.53 -1.90
CA PHE A 83 -1.68 -6.37 -1.88
C PHE A 83 -1.27 -5.40 -0.78
N GLU A 84 -1.09 -4.12 -1.12
CA GLU A 84 -0.84 -3.08 -0.13
C GLU A 84 -1.30 -1.69 -0.64
N ALA A 85 -1.87 -0.87 0.24
CA ALA A 85 -2.35 0.46 -0.14
C ALA A 85 -1.23 1.53 -0.17
N ASN A 86 -0.04 1.23 0.36
CA ASN A 86 1.12 2.11 0.36
C ASN A 86 2.45 1.34 0.31
N PHE A 87 3.23 1.55 -0.74
CA PHE A 87 4.53 0.90 -0.95
C PHE A 87 5.73 1.67 -0.37
N SER A 88 5.53 2.71 0.44
CA SER A 88 6.64 3.42 1.09
C SER A 88 7.25 2.57 2.20
N LYS A 89 8.57 2.34 2.13
CA LYS A 89 9.36 1.83 3.26
C LYS A 89 9.20 2.69 4.51
N GLY A 90 9.08 4.00 4.34
CA GLY A 90 8.88 4.94 5.43
C GLY A 90 7.58 4.66 6.18
N ILE A 91 6.47 4.40 5.46
CA ILE A 91 5.19 4.02 6.08
C ILE A 91 5.28 2.64 6.74
N LYS A 92 5.94 1.66 6.11
CA LYS A 92 6.20 0.34 6.71
C LYS A 92 6.93 0.47 8.05
N LEU A 93 7.99 1.27 8.12
CA LEU A 93 8.75 1.50 9.35
C LEU A 93 7.95 2.32 10.37
N LEU A 94 7.20 3.34 9.93
CA LEU A 94 6.30 4.11 10.78
C LEU A 94 5.28 3.20 11.50
N LYS A 95 4.67 2.25 10.77
CA LYS A 95 3.77 1.24 11.34
C LYS A 95 4.47 0.47 12.46
N ARG A 96 5.68 -0.04 12.21
CA ARG A 96 6.46 -0.77 13.22
C ARG A 96 6.73 0.08 14.46
N THR A 97 7.19 1.32 14.29
CA THR A 97 7.44 2.22 15.42
C THR A 97 6.17 2.58 16.20
N ILE A 98 5.03 2.79 15.53
CA ILE A 98 3.74 3.02 16.20
C ILE A 98 3.36 1.79 17.03
N LYS A 99 3.55 0.57 16.48
CA LYS A 99 3.28 -0.67 17.20
C LYS A 99 4.15 -0.78 18.45
N ASP A 100 5.46 -0.62 18.31
CA ASP A 100 6.39 -0.71 19.42
C ASP A 100 6.04 0.32 20.52
N PHE A 101 5.72 1.56 20.13
CA PHE A 101 5.24 2.57 21.06
C PHE A 101 3.95 2.14 21.77
N LEU A 102 2.95 1.65 21.04
CA LEU A 102 1.67 1.24 21.62
C LEU A 102 1.77 0.00 22.52
N THR A 103 2.72 -0.90 22.26
CA THR A 103 2.92 -2.10 23.08
C THR A 103 3.74 -1.83 24.33
N ASP A 104 4.72 -0.93 24.25
CA ASP A 104 5.68 -0.70 25.33
C ASP A 104 5.28 0.48 26.23
N ASN A 105 4.37 1.35 25.77
CA ASN A 105 3.87 2.46 26.56
C ASN A 105 2.92 1.99 27.67
N HIS A 106 3.22 2.40 28.91
CA HIS A 106 2.43 2.05 30.10
C HIS A 106 1.28 3.04 30.39
N ALA A 107 1.21 4.19 29.72
CA ALA A 107 0.12 5.13 29.87
C ALA A 107 -1.10 4.74 29.03
N GLU A 108 -2.31 4.94 29.56
CA GLU A 108 -3.54 4.66 28.80
C GLU A 108 -3.70 5.65 27.64
N VAL A 109 -4.07 5.11 26.47
CA VAL A 109 -4.40 5.91 25.29
C VAL A 109 -5.79 6.51 25.47
N LYS A 110 -5.90 7.83 25.34
CA LYS A 110 -7.16 8.56 25.41
C LYS A 110 -7.88 8.63 24.06
N LEU A 111 -7.14 9.06 23.04
CA LEU A 111 -7.65 9.33 21.69
C LEU A 111 -6.52 9.20 20.67
N ILE A 112 -6.85 8.76 19.45
CA ILE A 112 -5.89 8.74 18.33
C ILE A 112 -6.45 9.55 17.18
N LYS A 113 -5.63 10.41 16.59
CA LYS A 113 -5.98 11.25 15.44
C LYS A 113 -5.04 10.97 14.28
N ILE A 114 -5.59 10.79 13.10
CA ILE A 114 -4.83 10.62 11.86
C ILE A 114 -5.10 11.84 10.99
N TYR A 115 -4.07 12.62 10.72
CA TYR A 115 -4.13 13.72 9.77
C TYR A 115 -3.51 13.27 8.45
N GLU A 116 -4.21 13.50 7.35
CA GLU A 116 -3.67 13.26 6.02
C GLU A 116 -3.84 14.48 5.10
N SER A 117 -2.84 14.74 4.26
CA SER A 117 -2.89 15.79 3.25
C SER A 117 -2.40 15.25 1.91
N HIS A 118 -3.14 15.56 0.85
CA HIS A 118 -2.79 15.20 -0.53
C HIS A 118 -3.16 16.33 -1.49
N HIS A 119 -2.68 16.22 -2.73
CA HIS A 119 -2.98 17.14 -3.81
C HIS A 119 -4.48 17.28 -4.10
N SER A 120 -4.88 18.42 -4.65
CA SER A 120 -6.29 18.77 -4.88
C SER A 120 -7.06 17.76 -5.75
N ASN A 121 -6.37 17.08 -6.67
CA ASN A 121 -6.98 16.14 -7.62
C ASN A 121 -7.24 14.73 -7.06
N LYS A 122 -6.86 14.43 -5.81
CA LYS A 122 -7.02 13.09 -5.22
C LYS A 122 -8.49 12.87 -4.84
N GLN A 123 -9.12 11.89 -5.48
CA GLN A 123 -10.56 11.64 -5.40
C GLN A 123 -10.98 10.87 -4.14
N ASP A 124 -10.16 9.94 -3.66
CA ASP A 124 -10.45 9.14 -2.46
C ASP A 124 -10.25 9.98 -1.19
N ILE A 125 -11.26 10.00 -0.31
CA ILE A 125 -11.23 10.66 1.00
C ILE A 125 -11.93 9.74 2.02
N PRO A 126 -11.28 9.38 3.14
CA PRO A 126 -9.84 9.49 3.42
C PRO A 126 -8.97 8.70 2.43
N SER A 127 -7.67 9.02 2.39
CA SER A 127 -6.70 8.27 1.58
C SER A 127 -6.60 6.80 2.00
N GLY A 128 -6.28 5.92 1.04
CA GLY A 128 -6.02 4.50 1.33
C GLY A 128 -4.97 4.26 2.43
N THR A 129 -3.93 5.10 2.49
CA THR A 129 -2.91 5.03 3.57
C THR A 129 -3.47 5.42 4.94
N ALA A 130 -4.41 6.37 5.02
CA ALA A 130 -5.05 6.72 6.28
C ALA A 130 -5.92 5.57 6.81
N PHE A 131 -6.64 4.87 5.92
CA PHE A 131 -7.36 3.65 6.28
C PHE A 131 -6.42 2.52 6.71
N LEU A 132 -5.31 2.32 5.99
CA LEU A 132 -4.27 1.37 6.36
C LEU A 132 -3.76 1.64 7.79
N LEU A 133 -3.41 2.89 8.11
CA LEU A 133 -2.92 3.26 9.44
C LEU A 133 -4.01 3.06 10.51
N LYS A 134 -5.27 3.45 10.24
CA LYS A 134 -6.39 3.24 11.16
C LYS A 134 -6.60 1.75 11.45
N ASN A 135 -6.64 0.92 10.41
CA ASN A 135 -6.87 -0.51 10.55
C ASN A 135 -5.71 -1.20 11.27
N PHE A 136 -4.47 -0.81 10.97
CA PHE A 136 -3.29 -1.30 11.65
C PHE A 136 -3.29 -0.96 13.15
N ILE A 137 -3.58 0.29 13.51
CA ILE A 137 -3.68 0.69 14.92
C ILE A 137 -4.83 -0.04 15.61
N SER A 138 -5.97 -0.23 14.92
CA SER A 138 -7.11 -0.97 15.47
C SER A 138 -6.82 -2.44 15.69
N SER A 139 -5.92 -3.06 14.92
CA SER A 139 -5.54 -4.47 15.14
C SER A 139 -4.68 -4.64 16.40
N ILE A 140 -3.96 -3.59 16.80
CA ILE A 140 -3.17 -3.53 18.05
C ILE A 140 -4.08 -3.18 19.24
N LEU A 141 -5.01 -2.24 19.04
CA LEU A 141 -5.98 -1.78 20.03
C LEU A 141 -7.43 -2.04 19.55
N PRO A 142 -7.96 -3.28 19.65
CA PRO A 142 -9.27 -3.64 19.09
C PRO A 142 -10.44 -2.77 19.55
N ASN A 143 -10.39 -2.29 20.80
CA ASN A 143 -11.45 -1.47 21.40
C ASN A 143 -11.38 0.03 21.03
N PHE A 144 -10.42 0.43 20.18
CA PHE A 144 -10.18 1.83 19.81
C PHE A 144 -10.62 2.19 18.40
N HIS A 145 -11.17 1.27 17.60
CA HIS A 145 -11.50 1.53 16.20
C HIS A 145 -12.40 2.78 16.01
N GLU A 146 -13.43 2.93 16.85
CA GLU A 146 -14.35 4.07 16.83
C GLU A 146 -13.73 5.35 17.42
N LYS A 147 -12.69 5.23 18.23
CA LYS A 147 -11.93 6.33 18.84
C LYS A 147 -10.76 6.83 17.97
N ILE A 148 -10.60 6.28 16.77
CA ILE A 148 -9.60 6.77 15.80
C ILE A 148 -10.29 7.71 14.82
N GLU A 149 -9.95 8.99 14.93
CA GLU A 149 -10.45 10.06 14.07
C GLU A 149 -9.54 10.25 12.87
N ILE A 150 -10.10 10.48 11.68
CA ILE A 150 -9.32 10.79 10.47
C ILE A 150 -9.71 12.18 9.95
N TYR A 151 -8.72 13.05 9.81
CA TYR A 151 -8.83 14.39 9.27
C TYR A 151 -8.13 14.44 7.91
N SER A 152 -8.87 14.77 6.85
CA SER A 152 -8.35 14.77 5.49
C SER A 152 -8.31 16.18 4.91
N LYS A 153 -7.18 16.56 4.32
CA LYS A 153 -7.00 17.83 3.62
C LYS A 153 -6.62 17.59 2.16
N ARG A 154 -7.24 18.33 1.24
CA ARG A 154 -6.86 18.37 -0.18
C ARG A 154 -6.32 19.75 -0.49
N ALA A 155 -5.04 19.84 -0.80
CA ALA A 155 -4.37 21.12 -1.02
C ALA A 155 -3.11 20.96 -1.89
N ASN A 156 -2.92 21.93 -2.80
CA ASN A 156 -1.70 22.12 -3.59
C ASN A 156 -1.26 20.85 -4.34
N GLU A 157 0.06 20.70 -4.56
CA GLU A 157 0.73 19.55 -5.18
C GLU A 157 1.34 18.61 -4.12
N ILE A 158 0.66 18.41 -2.98
CA ILE A 158 1.16 17.53 -1.91
C ILE A 158 1.08 16.07 -2.37
N PHE A 159 2.21 15.35 -2.39
CA PHE A 159 2.21 13.94 -2.78
C PHE A 159 1.58 13.02 -1.71
N GLY A 160 1.82 13.33 -0.44
CA GLY A 160 1.16 12.67 0.68
C GLY A 160 1.86 12.97 2.01
N ILE A 161 1.14 13.57 2.95
CA ILE A 161 1.59 13.74 4.33
C ILE A 161 0.62 12.97 5.22
N HIS A 162 1.16 12.14 6.12
CA HIS A 162 0.39 11.38 7.09
C HIS A 162 0.98 11.59 8.48
N ARG A 163 0.14 11.99 9.43
CA ARG A 163 0.52 12.19 10.82
C ARG A 163 -0.42 11.45 11.74
N VAL A 164 0.11 10.55 12.57
CA VAL A 164 -0.62 9.88 13.64
C VAL A 164 -0.28 10.57 14.95
N GLU A 165 -1.28 11.12 15.63
CA GLU A 165 -1.17 11.67 16.98
C GLU A 165 -1.84 10.71 17.96
N ILE A 166 -1.10 10.31 18.99
CA ILE A 166 -1.58 9.49 20.09
C ILE A 166 -1.63 10.38 21.32
N VAL A 167 -2.85 10.64 21.81
CA VAL A 167 -3.10 11.42 23.02
C VAL A 167 -3.21 10.44 24.18
N LEU A 168 -2.39 10.64 25.21
CA LEU A 168 -2.37 9.81 26.41
C LEU A 168 -3.16 10.48 27.55
N GLU A 169 -3.62 9.69 28.52
CA GLU A 169 -4.37 10.21 29.68
C GLU A 169 -3.50 11.08 30.62
N ASN A 170 -2.17 10.94 30.56
CA ASN A 170 -1.21 11.76 31.30
C ASN A 170 -0.87 13.10 30.61
N GLU A 171 -1.70 13.54 29.67
CA GLU A 171 -1.58 14.80 28.90
C GLU A 171 -0.41 14.87 27.91
N GLU A 172 0.29 13.75 27.67
CA GLU A 172 1.29 13.65 26.61
C GLU A 172 0.65 13.42 25.24
N VAL A 173 1.26 14.01 24.21
CA VAL A 173 0.87 13.79 22.81
C VAL A 173 2.09 13.37 22.02
N ILE A 174 2.07 12.15 21.52
CA ILE A 174 3.14 11.61 20.67
C ILE A 174 2.70 11.66 19.21
N SER A 175 3.59 12.14 18.34
CA SER A 175 3.28 12.31 16.92
C SER A 175 4.26 11.60 16.01
N PHE A 176 3.74 10.80 15.09
CA PHE A 176 4.47 10.08 14.06
C PHE A 176 4.11 10.66 12.71
N THR A 177 5.06 11.29 12.02
CA THR A 177 4.82 11.95 10.73
C THR A 177 5.65 11.34 9.61
N HIS A 178 4.98 11.04 8.49
CA HIS A 178 5.60 10.69 7.23
C HIS A 178 5.23 11.72 6.17
N ASN A 179 6.22 12.21 5.43
CA ASN A 179 6.04 13.15 4.32
C ASN A 179 6.66 12.57 3.05
N ALA A 180 5.84 12.39 2.01
CA ALA A 180 6.27 12.01 0.68
C ALA A 180 6.53 13.27 -0.15
N GLU A 181 7.76 13.42 -0.64
CA GLU A 181 8.17 14.53 -1.52
C GLU A 181 8.15 14.15 -3.01
N SER A 182 7.92 12.87 -3.33
CA SER A 182 7.76 12.40 -4.70
C SER A 182 6.97 11.09 -4.75
N ARG A 183 6.52 10.72 -5.95
CA ARG A 183 5.90 9.40 -6.20
C ARG A 183 6.94 8.28 -6.30
N ASP A 184 8.20 8.62 -6.48
CA ASP A 184 9.26 7.65 -6.73
C ASP A 184 9.45 6.73 -5.52
N ILE A 185 9.28 7.23 -4.29
CA ILE A 185 9.42 6.42 -3.07
C ILE A 185 8.47 5.21 -3.07
N PHE A 186 7.26 5.37 -3.64
CA PHE A 186 6.29 4.29 -3.76
C PHE A 186 6.67 3.35 -4.91
N ALA A 187 7.20 3.90 -6.00
CA ALA A 187 7.64 3.12 -7.15
C ALA A 187 8.85 2.23 -6.81
N TYR A 188 9.84 2.74 -6.06
CA TYR A 188 10.95 1.93 -5.56
C TYR A 188 10.46 0.79 -4.68
N GLY A 189 9.62 1.09 -3.68
CA GLY A 189 9.13 0.05 -2.79
C GLY A 189 8.26 -0.99 -3.50
N ALA A 190 7.52 -0.58 -4.54
CA ALA A 190 6.77 -1.51 -5.37
C ALA A 190 7.69 -2.43 -6.20
N ILE A 191 8.77 -1.90 -6.78
CA ILE A 191 9.73 -2.71 -7.55
C ILE A 191 10.46 -3.69 -6.62
N GLU A 192 10.93 -3.25 -5.45
CA GLU A 192 11.57 -4.16 -4.50
C GLU A 192 10.61 -5.24 -3.97
N ALA A 193 9.36 -4.85 -3.67
CA ALA A 193 8.33 -5.80 -3.28
C ALA A 193 8.01 -6.79 -4.41
N ALA A 194 7.99 -6.35 -5.67
CA ALA A 194 7.82 -7.23 -6.82
C ALA A 194 9.00 -8.21 -6.96
N LEU A 195 10.24 -7.74 -6.84
CA LEU A 195 11.44 -8.59 -6.88
C LEU A 195 11.48 -9.62 -5.74
N TRP A 196 10.96 -9.25 -4.58
CA TRP A 196 10.77 -10.18 -3.47
C TRP A 196 9.65 -11.19 -3.77
N LEU A 197 8.54 -10.74 -4.34
CA LEU A 197 7.36 -11.56 -4.66
C LEU A 197 7.66 -12.65 -5.70
N LEU A 198 8.53 -12.38 -6.68
CA LEU A 198 9.00 -13.35 -7.68
C LEU A 198 9.58 -14.64 -7.09
N LYS A 199 10.01 -14.61 -5.82
CA LYS A 199 10.68 -15.71 -5.13
C LYS A 199 9.75 -16.45 -4.16
N GLN A 200 8.48 -16.08 -4.12
CA GLN A 200 7.52 -16.64 -3.17
C GLN A 200 6.65 -17.71 -3.81
N ASP A 201 6.21 -18.66 -2.99
CA ASP A 201 5.17 -19.60 -3.35
C ASP A 201 3.79 -18.90 -3.43
N PRO A 202 2.76 -19.57 -3.98
CA PRO A 202 1.39 -19.07 -3.90
C PRO A 202 0.98 -18.69 -2.46
N GLY A 203 0.51 -17.47 -2.30
CA GLY A 203 0.18 -16.92 -0.99
C GLY A 203 -0.30 -15.48 -1.06
N TYR A 204 -1.00 -15.05 -0.01
CA TYR A 204 -1.37 -13.65 0.19
C TYR A 204 -0.30 -12.97 1.03
N TYR A 205 0.30 -11.92 0.49
CA TYR A 205 1.38 -11.18 1.11
C TYR A 205 1.02 -9.70 1.26
N GLU A 206 1.58 -9.09 2.29
CA GLU A 206 1.55 -7.66 2.56
C GLU A 206 2.98 -7.11 2.56
N LEU A 207 3.14 -5.79 2.54
CA LEU A 207 4.48 -5.18 2.51
C LEU A 207 5.29 -5.47 3.78
N GLU A 208 4.63 -5.80 4.88
CA GLU A 208 5.24 -6.31 6.11
C GLU A 208 6.06 -7.58 5.92
N ASN A 209 5.67 -8.44 4.96
CA ASN A 209 6.35 -9.71 4.67
C ASN A 209 7.65 -9.52 3.88
N VAL A 210 7.76 -8.42 3.14
CA VAL A 210 8.99 -8.06 2.41
C VAL A 210 10.08 -7.75 3.43
N ASN A 211 11.32 -8.21 3.23
CA ASN A 211 12.43 -7.95 4.16
C ASN A 211 12.84 -6.47 4.12
#